data_AF-A0A968XNU8-F1
#
_entry.id   AF-A0A968XNU8-F1
#
_cell.length_a   1.000
_cell.length_b   1.000
_cell.length_c   1.000
_cell.angle_alpha   90.00
_cell.angle_beta   90.00
_cell.angle_gamma   90.00
#
_symmetry.space_group_name_H-M   'P 1'
#
loop_
_entity.id
_entity.type
_entity.pdbx_description
1 polymer ?
#
loop_
_entity_poly.entity_id
_entity_poly.type
_entity_poly.pdbx_seq_one_letter_code
_entity_poly.pdbx_strand_id
1 'polypeptide(L)'
;MIKSPLRYPGGKSRSVKIIAELIPEFDEFREPFLGGGSVFIHTKQRFPNKKFWVNDLYFELYKFWEMTQKDVDSLIEKVYEWRNQFPIGKELHKFLNKNLEGFNDLERAAAFFIYNRITFSGTSLSGGFSEGAFIGRFTESSIKRLNEFANVINGTTITNFDYEELIKRDGENVFIFLDPPYYSAKKSALYGKNGHLHKIFDHEKFADTLRNSKHKWLITYDDSKYVRDLFSFANITPWELVYGMRNVTENSNQKGKELFISNYIN
;
A
#
# COMPACT_ATOMS: atom_id res chain seq x y z
N MET A 1 16.76 1.30 -8.64
CA MET A 1 15.54 1.90 -8.07
C MET A 1 15.12 1.05 -6.88
N ILE A 2 15.06 1.69 -5.71
CA ILE A 2 14.62 1.09 -4.45
C ILE A 2 13.15 0.70 -4.60
N LYS A 3 12.77 -0.46 -4.05
CA LYS A 3 11.40 -0.99 -4.07
C LYS A 3 10.83 -0.99 -2.66
N SER A 4 9.52 -1.14 -2.57
CA SER A 4 8.85 -1.31 -1.28
C SER A 4 9.50 -2.41 -0.43
N PRO A 5 9.75 -2.15 0.86
CA PRO A 5 10.15 -3.18 1.78
C PRO A 5 8.97 -4.11 2.11
N LEU A 6 7.74 -3.89 1.64
CA LEU A 6 6.60 -4.76 1.95
C LEU A 6 6.20 -5.64 0.76
N ARG A 7 5.71 -6.85 1.07
CA ARG A 7 4.80 -7.54 0.17
C ARG A 7 3.40 -7.06 0.47
N TYR A 8 2.77 -6.40 -0.48
CA TYR A 8 1.41 -5.92 -0.32
C TYR A 8 0.52 -6.53 -1.40
N PRO A 9 -0.60 -7.20 -1.03
CA PRO A 9 -1.62 -7.58 -2.00
C PRO A 9 -2.06 -6.35 -2.81
N GLY A 10 -2.45 -6.50 -4.07
CA GLY A 10 -2.86 -5.37 -4.92
C GLY A 10 -1.76 -4.34 -5.28
N GLY A 11 -0.54 -4.48 -4.75
CA GLY A 11 0.52 -3.49 -4.94
C GLY A 11 0.89 -3.28 -6.42
N LYS A 12 0.93 -2.02 -6.85
CA LYS A 12 1.15 -1.57 -8.24
C LYS A 12 2.61 -1.63 -8.73
N SER A 13 3.47 -2.40 -8.07
CA SER A 13 4.89 -2.53 -8.45
C SER A 13 5.13 -2.99 -9.90
N ARG A 14 4.22 -3.78 -10.48
CA ARG A 14 4.31 -4.25 -11.88
C ARG A 14 3.82 -3.22 -12.89
N SER A 15 2.91 -2.33 -12.48
CA SER A 15 2.30 -1.31 -13.33
C SER A 15 2.85 0.09 -13.10
N VAL A 16 3.75 0.26 -12.14
CA VAL A 16 4.29 1.57 -11.77
C VAL A 16 4.92 2.33 -12.92
N LYS A 17 5.53 1.63 -13.90
CA LYS A 17 6.08 2.28 -15.10
C LYS A 17 5.00 2.88 -15.97
N ILE A 18 3.90 2.16 -16.18
CA ILE A 18 2.74 2.62 -16.94
C ILE A 18 2.07 3.79 -16.19
N ILE A 19 1.85 3.65 -14.88
CA ILE A 19 1.30 4.72 -14.04
C ILE A 19 2.16 5.98 -14.12
N ALA A 20 3.48 5.83 -14.07
CA ALA A 20 4.42 6.96 -14.11
C ALA A 20 4.39 7.75 -15.42
N GLU A 21 3.94 7.15 -16.53
CA GLU A 21 3.73 7.85 -17.80
C GLU A 21 2.45 8.69 -17.80
N LEU A 22 1.51 8.40 -16.89
CA LEU A 22 0.23 9.10 -16.75
C LEU A 22 0.27 10.23 -15.70
N ILE A 23 1.40 10.40 -15.01
CA ILE A 23 1.56 11.44 -13.98
C ILE A 23 1.77 12.79 -14.67
N PRO A 24 0.90 13.80 -14.44
CA PRO A 24 1.05 15.14 -15.00
C PRO A 24 2.18 15.90 -14.30
N GLU A 25 2.48 17.12 -14.74
CA GLU A 25 3.30 18.04 -13.93
C GLU A 25 2.57 18.38 -12.61
N PHE A 26 3.31 18.43 -11.50
CA PHE A 26 2.82 18.67 -10.14
C PHE A 26 3.92 19.26 -9.25
N ASP A 27 3.56 20.03 -8.22
CA ASP A 27 4.47 20.48 -7.16
C ASP A 27 4.37 19.65 -5.87
N GLU A 28 3.20 19.07 -5.63
CA GLU A 28 2.92 18.18 -4.51
C GLU A 28 2.26 16.88 -4.99
N PHE A 29 2.81 15.75 -4.60
CA PHE A 29 2.23 14.43 -4.80
C PHE A 29 1.52 13.95 -3.53
N ARG A 30 0.28 13.48 -3.68
CA ARG A 30 -0.48 12.86 -2.59
C ARG A 30 -0.89 11.42 -2.91
N GLU A 31 -0.79 10.53 -1.93
CA GLU A 31 -1.28 9.15 -2.04
C GLU A 31 -2.10 8.78 -0.80
N PRO A 32 -3.45 8.95 -0.85
CA PRO A 32 -4.34 8.71 0.29
C PRO A 32 -4.47 7.25 0.74
N PHE A 33 -4.15 6.32 -0.17
CA PHE A 33 -4.21 4.87 0.01
C PHE A 33 -2.84 4.26 -0.25
N LEU A 34 -1.87 4.56 0.62
CA LEU A 34 -0.47 4.22 0.38
C LEU A 34 -0.26 2.71 0.20
N GLY A 35 -0.87 1.87 1.04
CA GLY A 35 -0.69 0.43 0.99
C GLY A 35 0.78 0.03 1.01
N GLY A 36 1.22 -0.68 -0.03
CA GLY A 36 2.63 -1.05 -0.22
C GLY A 36 3.55 0.07 -0.72
N GLY A 37 3.00 1.23 -1.10
CA GLY A 37 3.73 2.43 -1.48
C GLY A 37 4.51 2.37 -2.79
N SER A 38 4.18 1.43 -3.69
CA SER A 38 4.98 1.24 -4.91
C SER A 38 4.97 2.46 -5.84
N VAL A 39 3.85 3.20 -5.91
CA VAL A 39 3.74 4.39 -6.78
C VAL A 39 4.48 5.55 -6.14
N PHE A 40 4.17 5.89 -4.89
CA PHE A 40 4.94 6.84 -4.07
C PHE A 40 6.46 6.65 -4.20
N ILE A 41 6.96 5.43 -3.98
CA ILE A 41 8.40 5.12 -4.00
C ILE A 41 9.03 5.45 -5.36
N HIS A 42 8.33 5.10 -6.44
CA HIS A 42 8.80 5.37 -7.79
C HIS A 42 8.78 6.86 -8.09
N THR A 43 7.66 7.53 -7.81
CA THR A 43 7.47 8.97 -8.05
C THR A 43 8.48 9.80 -7.26
N LYS A 44 8.72 9.47 -5.98
CA LYS A 44 9.69 10.18 -5.14
C LYS A 44 11.13 10.04 -5.63
N GLN A 45 11.53 8.85 -6.08
CA GLN A 45 12.86 8.67 -6.67
C GLN A 45 13.02 9.40 -8.02
N ARG A 46 11.93 9.58 -8.77
CA ARG A 46 11.94 10.32 -10.05
C ARG A 46 11.94 11.83 -9.85
N PHE A 47 11.26 12.32 -8.81
CA PHE A 47 11.08 13.74 -8.53
C PHE A 47 11.47 14.09 -7.08
N PRO A 48 12.75 13.91 -6.69
CA PRO A 48 13.18 14.01 -5.28
C PRO A 48 12.98 15.41 -4.66
N ASN A 49 12.87 16.45 -5.48
CA ASN A 49 12.72 17.85 -5.04
C ASN A 49 11.25 18.30 -4.86
N LYS A 50 10.28 17.44 -5.18
CA LYS A 50 8.85 17.75 -5.05
C LYS A 50 8.34 17.43 -3.63
N LYS A 51 7.19 17.98 -3.26
CA LYS A 51 6.56 17.69 -1.96
C LYS A 51 5.80 16.36 -2.03
N PHE A 52 5.85 15.58 -0.96
CA PHE A 52 5.14 14.30 -0.87
C PHE A 52 4.35 14.21 0.42
N TRP A 53 3.08 13.83 0.30
CA TRP A 53 2.21 13.52 1.43
C TRP A 53 1.47 12.20 1.19
N VAL A 54 1.76 11.22 2.03
CA VAL A 54 1.16 9.89 1.94
C VAL A 54 0.31 9.60 3.17
N ASN A 55 -0.68 8.75 3.00
CA ASN A 55 -1.61 8.37 4.05
C ASN A 55 -2.02 6.93 3.88
N ASP A 56 -2.33 6.26 4.99
CA ASP A 56 -3.08 5.03 4.97
C ASP A 56 -3.99 4.97 6.18
N LEU A 57 -5.22 4.46 6.02
CA LEU A 57 -6.16 4.30 7.12
C LEU A 57 -5.76 3.17 8.06
N TYR A 58 -5.00 2.19 7.58
CA TYR A 58 -4.59 1.05 8.39
C TYR A 58 -3.48 1.43 9.38
N PHE A 59 -3.87 1.63 10.64
CA PHE A 59 -3.00 2.13 11.70
C PHE A 59 -1.66 1.39 11.84
N GLU A 60 -1.66 0.05 11.81
CA GLU A 60 -0.42 -0.74 11.95
C GLU A 60 0.54 -0.54 10.78
N LEU A 61 0.00 -0.37 9.57
CA LEU A 61 0.78 -0.04 8.37
C LEU A 61 1.30 1.40 8.44
N TYR A 62 0.48 2.35 8.86
CA TYR A 62 0.91 3.72 9.12
C TYR A 62 2.07 3.77 10.11
N LYS A 63 1.96 3.07 11.25
CA LYS A 63 3.02 3.03 12.28
C LYS A 63 4.31 2.44 11.74
N PHE A 64 4.23 1.43 10.88
CA PHE A 64 5.39 0.92 10.17
C PHE A 64 6.07 2.01 9.31
N TRP A 65 5.31 2.74 8.50
CA TRP A 65 5.86 3.82 7.67
C TRP A 65 6.44 4.97 8.50
N GLU A 66 5.71 5.42 9.52
CA GLU A 66 6.12 6.48 10.45
C GLU A 66 7.45 6.12 11.14
N MET A 67 7.55 4.92 11.72
CA MET A 67 8.77 4.49 12.40
C MET A 67 9.92 4.25 11.44
N THR A 68 9.67 3.77 10.22
CA THR A 68 10.71 3.61 9.20
C THR A 68 11.31 4.96 8.78
N GLN A 69 10.52 6.05 8.82
CA GLN A 69 11.03 7.39 8.60
C GLN A 69 11.72 7.97 9.84
N LYS A 70 11.13 7.78 11.02
CA LYS A 70 11.56 8.42 12.26
C LYS A 70 12.84 7.85 12.83
N ASP A 71 12.95 6.52 12.88
CA ASP A 71 14.05 5.80 13.52
C ASP A 71 14.16 4.36 12.97
N VAL A 72 14.72 4.27 11.75
CA VAL A 72 14.89 2.97 11.06
C VAL A 72 15.88 2.06 11.79
N ASP A 73 16.88 2.61 12.47
CA ASP A 73 17.90 1.84 13.15
C ASP A 73 17.29 1.08 14.34
N SER A 74 16.54 1.78 15.21
CA SER A 74 15.80 1.13 16.30
C SER A 74 14.79 0.09 15.79
N LEU A 75 14.13 0.36 14.66
CA LEU A 75 13.21 -0.59 14.02
C LEU A 75 13.93 -1.87 13.60
N ILE A 76 15.08 -1.73 12.95
CA ILE A 76 15.89 -2.86 12.51
C ILE A 76 16.44 -3.65 13.69
N GLU A 77 16.95 -2.97 14.72
CA GLU A 77 17.43 -3.60 15.96
C GLU A 77 16.33 -4.44 16.61
N LYS A 78 15.11 -3.89 16.75
CA LYS A 78 13.97 -4.62 17.30
C LYS A 78 13.59 -5.84 16.46
N VAL A 79 13.67 -5.73 15.13
CA VAL A 79 13.42 -6.86 14.23
C VAL A 79 14.49 -7.96 14.41
N TYR A 80 15.76 -7.60 14.56
CA TYR A 80 16.83 -8.57 14.84
C TYR A 80 16.71 -9.20 16.22
N GLU A 81 16.37 -8.42 17.25
CA GLU A 81 16.14 -8.89 18.61
C GLU A 81 15.12 -10.04 18.62
N TRP A 82 13.93 -9.80 18.05
CA TRP A 82 12.89 -10.83 17.99
C TRP A 82 13.23 -11.99 17.05
N ARG A 83 13.94 -11.74 15.94
CA ARG A 83 14.43 -12.82 15.07
C ARG A 83 15.39 -13.76 15.81
N ASN A 84 16.28 -13.22 16.64
CA ASN A 84 17.27 -14.00 17.40
C ASN A 84 16.65 -14.68 18.63
N GLN A 85 15.72 -14.00 19.30
CA GLN A 85 15.02 -14.53 20.46
C GLN A 85 14.09 -15.70 20.10
N PHE A 86 13.49 -15.68 18.90
CA PHE A 86 12.53 -16.68 18.45
C PHE A 86 13.02 -17.39 17.18
N PRO A 87 13.86 -18.43 17.30
CA PRO A 87 14.36 -19.19 16.15
C PRO A 87 13.26 -20.00 15.45
N ILE A 88 12.13 -20.26 16.13
CA ILE A 88 10.96 -20.97 15.59
C ILE A 88 9.89 -19.95 15.20
N GLY A 89 9.59 -19.82 13.90
CA GLY A 89 8.67 -18.81 13.38
C GLY A 89 7.25 -18.89 13.96
N LYS A 90 6.77 -20.10 14.28
CA LYS A 90 5.45 -20.30 14.91
C LYS A 90 5.38 -19.72 16.31
N GLU A 91 6.48 -19.78 17.07
CA GLU A 91 6.59 -19.20 18.40
C GLU A 91 6.64 -17.68 18.33
N LEU A 92 7.43 -17.14 17.40
CA LEU A 92 7.46 -15.71 17.10
C LEU A 92 6.05 -15.19 16.78
N HIS A 93 5.35 -15.86 15.86
CA HIS A 93 3.97 -15.50 15.51
C HIS A 93 3.02 -15.54 16.72
N LYS A 94 3.13 -16.56 17.59
CA LYS A 94 2.32 -16.65 18.81
C LYS A 94 2.64 -15.53 19.80
N PHE A 95 3.92 -15.20 19.97
CA PHE A 95 4.38 -14.08 20.79
C PHE A 95 3.80 -12.75 20.29
N LEU A 96 3.91 -12.46 18.99
CA LEU A 96 3.37 -11.23 18.41
C LEU A 96 1.85 -11.12 18.62
N ASN A 97 1.09 -12.21 18.41
CA ASN A 97 -0.37 -12.18 18.55
C ASN A 97 -0.81 -11.96 20.00
N LYS A 98 -0.08 -12.52 20.97
CA LYS A 98 -0.42 -12.40 22.39
C LYS A 98 -0.17 -10.98 22.92
N ASN A 99 0.84 -10.29 22.40
CA ASN A 99 1.33 -9.05 23.01
C ASN A 99 1.00 -7.79 22.20
N LEU A 100 0.46 -7.91 20.99
CA LEU A 100 0.21 -6.78 20.08
C LEU A 100 -0.50 -5.58 20.73
N GLU A 101 -1.52 -5.83 21.55
CA GLU A 101 -2.30 -4.76 22.19
C GLU A 101 -1.45 -3.91 23.15
N GLY A 102 -0.43 -4.49 23.77
CA GLY A 102 0.49 -3.82 24.68
C GLY A 102 1.73 -3.22 24.03
N PHE A 103 1.93 -3.42 22.72
CA PHE A 103 3.11 -2.91 22.02
C PHE A 103 3.08 -1.39 21.86
N ASN A 104 4.24 -0.78 22.09
CA ASN A 104 4.50 0.61 21.74
C ASN A 104 4.67 0.81 20.22
N ASP A 105 4.83 2.06 19.78
CA ASP A 105 4.92 2.39 18.34
C ASP A 105 6.05 1.66 17.60
N LEU A 106 7.24 1.56 18.22
CA LEU A 106 8.39 0.85 17.65
C LEU A 106 8.11 -0.66 17.51
N GLU A 107 7.54 -1.26 18.55
CA GLU A 107 7.19 -2.67 18.59
C GLU A 107 6.07 -3.01 17.60
N ARG A 108 5.09 -2.13 17.42
CA ARG A 108 4.03 -2.27 16.40
C ARG A 108 4.60 -2.25 14.99
N ALA A 109 5.48 -1.30 14.70
CA ALA A 109 6.17 -1.22 13.41
C ALA A 109 7.00 -2.50 13.12
N ALA A 110 7.77 -2.95 14.11
CA ALA A 110 8.55 -4.19 14.01
C ALA A 110 7.64 -5.41 13.81
N ALA A 111 6.57 -5.51 14.59
CA ALA A 111 5.60 -6.61 14.49
C ALA A 111 4.94 -6.64 13.11
N PHE A 112 4.53 -5.48 12.60
CA PHE A 112 3.94 -5.36 11.26
C PHE A 112 4.88 -5.89 10.17
N PHE A 113 6.15 -5.46 10.19
CA PHE A 113 7.16 -5.93 9.24
C PHE A 113 7.35 -7.46 9.34
N ILE A 114 7.46 -7.99 10.56
CA ILE A 114 7.64 -9.44 10.75
C ILE A 114 6.41 -10.20 10.27
N TYR A 115 5.19 -9.79 10.64
CA TYR A 115 3.96 -10.41 10.12
C TYR A 115 3.95 -10.42 8.59
N ASN A 116 4.37 -9.33 7.94
CA ASN A 116 4.48 -9.26 6.49
C ASN A 116 5.40 -10.33 5.90
N ARG A 117 6.44 -10.74 6.65
CA ARG A 117 7.41 -11.76 6.23
C ARG A 117 7.01 -13.18 6.58
N ILE A 118 6.32 -13.40 7.69
CA ILE A 118 6.09 -14.73 8.24
C ILE A 118 4.67 -15.27 8.00
N THR A 119 3.77 -14.48 7.40
CA THR A 119 2.39 -14.90 7.11
C THR A 119 2.16 -15.27 5.65
N PHE A 120 1.11 -16.06 5.39
CA PHE A 120 0.67 -16.35 4.02
C PHE A 120 0.35 -15.06 3.27
N SER A 121 0.80 -14.98 2.01
CA SER A 121 0.58 -13.85 1.08
C SER A 121 1.02 -12.46 1.58
N GLY A 122 1.67 -12.33 2.74
CA GLY A 122 2.05 -11.03 3.31
C GLY A 122 0.86 -10.22 3.84
N THR A 123 -0.26 -10.87 4.18
CA THR A 123 -1.47 -10.19 4.68
C THR A 123 -1.33 -9.67 6.12
N SER A 124 -0.12 -9.68 6.66
CA SER A 124 0.23 -9.07 7.94
C SER A 124 -0.66 -9.63 9.07
N LEU A 125 -1.39 -8.80 9.82
CA LEU A 125 -2.19 -9.24 10.96
C LEU A 125 -3.45 -10.05 10.62
N SER A 126 -3.88 -10.09 9.35
CA SER A 126 -5.02 -10.92 8.93
C SER A 126 -4.58 -12.30 8.41
N GLY A 127 -3.27 -12.54 8.28
CA GLY A 127 -2.72 -13.77 7.73
C GLY A 127 -2.37 -14.82 8.79
N GLY A 128 -2.59 -16.10 8.45
CA GLY A 128 -2.03 -17.20 9.23
C GLY A 128 -0.52 -17.32 9.06
N PHE A 129 0.16 -17.85 10.08
CA PHE A 129 1.59 -18.20 10.02
C PHE A 129 1.91 -19.14 8.86
N SER A 130 3.04 -18.93 8.20
CA SER A 130 3.55 -19.75 7.11
C SER A 130 5.04 -20.06 7.31
N GLU A 131 5.36 -21.33 7.56
CA GLU A 131 6.75 -21.79 7.73
C GLU A 131 7.62 -21.45 6.51
N GLY A 132 7.10 -21.71 5.29
CA GLY A 132 7.81 -21.36 4.06
C GLY A 132 8.01 -19.86 3.87
N ALA A 133 7.12 -19.01 4.40
CA ALA A 133 7.31 -17.56 4.39
C ALA A 133 8.38 -17.13 5.40
N PHE A 134 8.35 -17.67 6.61
CA PHE A 134 9.38 -17.44 7.63
C PHE A 134 10.78 -17.76 7.08
N ILE A 135 10.99 -18.96 6.55
CA ILE A 135 12.28 -19.40 6.00
C ILE A 135 12.66 -18.60 4.74
N GLY A 136 11.72 -18.44 3.80
CA GLY A 136 12.04 -17.91 2.47
C GLY A 136 11.95 -16.39 2.32
N ARG A 137 11.37 -15.67 3.29
CA ARG A 137 11.08 -14.23 3.16
C ARG A 137 11.53 -13.39 4.34
N PHE A 138 11.62 -13.95 5.55
CA PHE A 138 12.20 -13.23 6.70
C PHE A 138 13.73 -13.34 6.71
N THR A 139 14.33 -12.90 5.61
CA THR A 139 15.77 -13.02 5.35
C THR A 139 16.52 -11.75 5.74
N GLU A 140 17.82 -11.88 5.88
CA GLU A 140 18.75 -10.76 6.08
C GLU A 140 18.58 -9.65 5.03
N SER A 141 18.51 -10.05 3.75
CA SER A 141 18.29 -9.13 2.63
C SER A 141 16.92 -8.45 2.66
N SER A 142 15.95 -9.01 3.39
CA SER A 142 14.63 -8.40 3.56
C SER A 142 14.63 -7.33 4.64
N ILE A 143 15.44 -7.50 5.69
CA ILE A 143 15.62 -6.53 6.79
C ILE A 143 16.47 -5.36 6.31
N LYS A 144 17.59 -5.63 5.62
CA LYS A 144 18.46 -4.58 5.05
C LYS A 144 17.75 -3.63 4.08
N ARG A 145 16.67 -4.08 3.43
CA ARG A 145 15.83 -3.22 2.57
C ARG A 145 15.14 -2.08 3.32
N LEU A 146 14.97 -2.18 4.65
CA LEU A 146 14.44 -1.09 5.47
C LEU A 146 15.37 0.12 5.44
N ASN A 147 16.69 -0.10 5.58
CA ASN A 147 17.70 0.96 5.48
C ASN A 147 17.71 1.65 4.11
N GLU A 148 17.67 0.86 3.04
CA GLU A 148 17.61 1.42 1.69
C GLU A 148 16.37 2.30 1.52
N PHE A 149 15.22 1.83 2.02
CA PHE A 149 13.95 2.52 1.89
C PHE A 149 13.82 3.76 2.79
N ALA A 150 14.47 3.80 3.95
CA ALA A 150 14.50 4.99 4.82
C ALA A 150 14.96 6.24 4.05
N ASN A 151 15.94 6.08 3.15
CA ASN A 151 16.42 7.16 2.28
C ASN A 151 15.34 7.72 1.34
N VAL A 152 14.38 6.88 0.93
CA VAL A 152 13.27 7.29 0.05
C VAL A 152 12.16 7.95 0.85
N ILE A 153 11.83 7.43 2.03
CA ILE A 153 10.69 7.93 2.79
C ILE A 153 10.99 9.25 3.53
N ASN A 154 12.26 9.57 3.79
CA ASN A 154 12.66 10.82 4.46
C ASN A 154 12.13 12.08 3.76
N GLY A 155 11.69 13.06 4.56
CA GLY A 155 11.08 14.30 4.03
C GLY A 155 9.71 14.11 3.39
N THR A 156 8.97 13.06 3.77
CA THR A 156 7.58 12.83 3.35
C THR A 156 6.65 13.15 4.52
N THR A 157 5.53 13.82 4.28
CA THR A 157 4.48 13.91 5.29
C THR A 157 3.71 12.58 5.32
N ILE A 158 3.64 11.92 6.47
CA ILE A 158 2.95 10.63 6.63
C ILE A 158 1.83 10.82 7.65
N THR A 159 0.60 10.44 7.29
CA THR A 159 -0.57 10.59 8.16
C THR A 159 -1.42 9.33 8.24
N ASN A 160 -2.29 9.28 9.25
CA ASN A 160 -3.32 8.25 9.44
C ASN A 160 -4.69 8.90 9.58
N PHE A 161 -5.17 9.46 8.48
CA PHE A 161 -6.46 10.12 8.37
C PHE A 161 -7.40 9.34 7.45
N ASP A 162 -8.67 9.72 7.48
CA ASP A 162 -9.57 9.38 6.38
C ASP A 162 -9.02 9.95 5.06
N TYR A 163 -9.19 9.22 3.97
CA TYR A 163 -8.64 9.58 2.67
C TYR A 163 -9.14 10.96 2.20
N GLU A 164 -10.34 11.37 2.61
CA GLU A 164 -10.96 12.64 2.23
C GLU A 164 -10.13 13.83 2.69
N GLU A 165 -9.39 13.71 3.80
CA GLU A 165 -8.55 14.79 4.32
C GLU A 165 -7.48 15.20 3.30
N LEU A 166 -6.83 14.23 2.65
CA LEU A 166 -5.79 14.51 1.66
C LEU A 166 -6.37 15.04 0.35
N ILE A 167 -7.58 14.59 -0.01
CA ILE A 167 -8.27 15.04 -1.22
C ILE A 167 -8.77 16.48 -1.05
N LYS A 168 -9.34 16.81 0.11
CA LYS A 168 -9.97 18.12 0.37
C LYS A 168 -8.99 19.18 0.80
N ARG A 169 -7.84 18.82 1.39
CA ARG A 169 -6.85 19.81 1.85
C ARG A 169 -6.40 20.68 0.68
N ASP A 170 -6.34 21.98 0.93
CA ASP A 170 -5.80 22.92 -0.03
C ASP A 170 -4.34 22.63 -0.40
N GLY A 171 -3.94 23.09 -1.57
CA GLY A 171 -2.60 22.95 -2.11
C GLY A 171 -2.57 23.53 -3.52
N GLU A 172 -1.38 23.93 -3.95
CA GLU A 172 -1.14 24.45 -5.30
C GLU A 172 -0.53 23.35 -6.16
N ASN A 173 -1.03 23.20 -7.39
CA ASN A 173 -0.52 22.22 -8.36
C ASN A 173 -0.34 20.80 -7.78
N VAL A 174 -1.36 20.31 -7.06
CA VAL A 174 -1.36 19.00 -6.43
C VAL A 174 -1.78 17.94 -7.43
N PHE A 175 -1.04 16.83 -7.45
CA PHE A 175 -1.45 15.58 -8.09
C PHE A 175 -1.70 14.49 -7.05
N ILE A 176 -2.83 13.81 -7.16
CA ILE A 176 -3.25 12.75 -6.24
C ILE A 176 -3.33 11.41 -6.98
N PHE A 177 -2.55 10.42 -6.53
CA PHE A 177 -2.70 9.04 -6.96
C PHE A 177 -3.57 8.27 -5.97
N LEU A 178 -4.59 7.56 -6.46
CA LEU A 178 -5.54 6.82 -5.62
C LEU A 178 -5.63 5.34 -6.05
N ASP A 179 -5.41 4.45 -5.10
CA ASP A 179 -5.60 3.00 -5.27
C ASP A 179 -6.50 2.45 -4.15
N PRO A 180 -7.78 2.85 -4.13
CA PRO A 180 -8.73 2.46 -3.08
C PRO A 180 -9.02 0.94 -3.08
N PRO A 181 -9.68 0.43 -2.04
CA PRO A 181 -10.34 -0.87 -2.08
C PRO A 181 -11.20 -1.07 -3.34
N TYR A 182 -10.92 -2.11 -4.12
CA TYR A 182 -11.71 -2.43 -5.33
C TYR A 182 -13.09 -2.95 -4.94
N TYR A 183 -14.10 -2.65 -5.75
CA TYR A 183 -15.49 -3.04 -5.52
C TYR A 183 -15.63 -4.56 -5.54
N SER A 184 -14.96 -5.21 -6.50
CA SER A 184 -14.89 -6.67 -6.60
C SER A 184 -14.27 -7.35 -5.35
N ALA A 185 -13.41 -6.63 -4.63
CA ALA A 185 -12.75 -7.13 -3.42
C ALA A 185 -13.65 -7.17 -2.18
N LYS A 186 -14.91 -6.69 -2.25
CA LYS A 186 -15.91 -6.90 -1.17
C LYS A 186 -16.09 -8.39 -0.83
N LYS A 187 -15.78 -9.30 -1.75
CA LYS A 187 -15.80 -10.76 -1.55
C LYS A 187 -14.54 -11.34 -0.90
N SER A 188 -13.43 -10.58 -0.82
CA SER A 188 -12.13 -11.05 -0.31
C SER A 188 -11.69 -10.25 0.92
N ALA A 189 -11.65 -10.89 2.09
CA ALA A 189 -11.33 -10.28 3.39
C ALA A 189 -9.82 -9.99 3.59
N LEU A 190 -9.21 -9.21 2.69
CA LEU A 190 -7.74 -9.09 2.61
C LEU A 190 -7.13 -8.06 3.56
N TYR A 191 -7.86 -7.03 4.03
CA TYR A 191 -7.28 -5.92 4.81
C TYR A 191 -8.06 -5.50 6.06
N GLY A 192 -7.33 -5.13 7.10
CA GLY A 192 -7.84 -4.95 8.46
C GLY A 192 -8.13 -6.30 9.15
N LYS A 193 -8.44 -6.28 10.46
CA LYS A 193 -8.89 -7.47 11.19
C LYS A 193 -10.17 -7.99 10.51
N ASN A 194 -10.12 -9.20 9.95
CA ASN A 194 -11.21 -9.86 9.22
C ASN A 194 -11.73 -9.14 7.95
N GLY A 195 -10.92 -8.32 7.27
CA GLY A 195 -11.35 -7.68 6.02
C GLY A 195 -12.27 -6.45 6.19
N HIS A 196 -12.43 -5.96 7.42
CA HIS A 196 -13.42 -4.93 7.76
C HIS A 196 -13.27 -3.65 6.95
N LEU A 197 -12.04 -3.20 6.71
CA LEU A 197 -11.76 -1.96 5.99
C LEU A 197 -12.26 -1.98 4.52
N HIS A 198 -12.33 -3.16 3.89
CA HIS A 198 -12.85 -3.29 2.52
C HIS A 198 -14.38 -3.34 2.45
N LYS A 199 -15.03 -3.83 3.51
CA LYS A 199 -16.49 -4.00 3.54
C LYS A 199 -17.23 -2.68 3.78
N ILE A 200 -16.57 -1.73 4.42
CA ILE A 200 -17.14 -0.43 4.80
C ILE A 200 -16.81 0.70 3.84
N PHE A 201 -16.00 0.46 2.81
CA PHE A 201 -15.61 1.52 1.88
C PHE A 201 -16.80 1.96 1.03
N ASP A 202 -17.11 3.25 1.09
CA ASP A 202 -18.22 3.88 0.39
C ASP A 202 -17.74 4.42 -0.96
N HIS A 203 -18.04 3.67 -2.02
CA HIS A 203 -17.62 4.00 -3.38
C HIS A 203 -18.37 5.21 -3.96
N GLU A 204 -19.60 5.43 -3.54
CA GLU A 204 -20.41 6.57 -3.99
C GLU A 204 -19.85 7.86 -3.39
N LYS A 205 -19.63 7.87 -2.06
CA LYS A 205 -18.98 8.98 -1.37
C LYS A 205 -17.58 9.27 -1.91
N PHE A 206 -16.82 8.22 -2.24
CA PHE A 206 -15.50 8.37 -2.85
C PHE A 206 -15.57 9.05 -4.22
N ALA A 207 -16.47 8.60 -5.10
CA ALA A 207 -16.70 9.21 -6.41
C ALA A 207 -17.16 10.67 -6.28
N ASP A 208 -18.07 10.97 -5.36
CA ASP A 208 -18.54 12.33 -5.10
C ASP A 208 -17.46 13.25 -4.54
N THR A 209 -16.58 12.72 -3.67
CA THR A 209 -15.43 13.48 -3.16
C THR A 209 -14.50 13.89 -4.30
N LEU A 210 -14.24 12.98 -5.24
CA LEU A 210 -13.35 13.23 -6.38
C LEU A 210 -14.00 14.12 -7.45
N ARG A 211 -15.32 14.01 -7.65
CA ARG A 211 -16.10 14.92 -8.51
C ARG A 211 -15.95 16.37 -8.08
N ASN A 212 -15.87 16.61 -6.77
CA ASN A 212 -15.73 17.94 -6.18
C ASN A 212 -14.28 18.34 -5.88
N SER A 213 -13.30 17.50 -6.20
CA SER A 213 -11.88 17.80 -5.99
C SER A 213 -11.37 18.80 -7.03
N LYS A 214 -10.64 19.81 -6.57
CA LYS A 214 -9.96 20.80 -7.43
C LYS A 214 -8.59 20.35 -7.94
N HIS A 215 -8.07 19.25 -7.39
CA HIS A 215 -6.73 18.75 -7.69
C HIS A 215 -6.75 17.79 -8.88
N LYS A 216 -5.62 17.67 -9.59
CA LYS A 216 -5.48 16.60 -10.59
C LYS A 216 -5.41 15.27 -9.88
N TRP A 217 -6.12 14.26 -10.39
CA TRP A 217 -6.08 12.93 -9.77
C TRP A 217 -6.12 11.80 -10.79
N LEU A 218 -5.50 10.69 -10.42
CA LEU A 218 -5.47 9.42 -11.17
C LEU A 218 -5.83 8.27 -10.24
N ILE A 219 -6.77 7.43 -10.67
CA ILE A 219 -7.25 6.27 -9.92
C ILE A 219 -6.92 4.99 -10.68
N THR A 220 -6.56 3.94 -9.94
CA THR A 220 -6.65 2.55 -10.42
C THR A 220 -7.85 1.84 -9.80
N TYR A 221 -8.65 1.14 -10.62
CA TYR A 221 -9.89 0.52 -10.16
C TYR A 221 -10.27 -0.74 -10.97
N ASP A 222 -11.18 -1.58 -10.46
CA ASP A 222 -11.73 -2.70 -11.25
C ASP A 222 -12.60 -2.23 -12.43
N ASP A 223 -12.47 -2.92 -13.57
CA ASP A 223 -13.33 -2.67 -14.73
C ASP A 223 -14.67 -3.38 -14.56
N SER A 224 -15.65 -2.64 -14.01
CA SER A 224 -17.03 -3.08 -13.92
C SER A 224 -17.99 -1.97 -14.36
N LYS A 225 -19.21 -2.36 -14.78
CA LYS A 225 -20.25 -1.41 -15.18
C LYS A 225 -20.54 -0.39 -14.06
N TYR A 226 -20.64 -0.88 -12.83
CA TYR A 226 -20.87 -0.03 -11.65
C TYR A 226 -19.82 1.08 -11.50
N VAL A 227 -18.53 0.72 -11.62
CA VAL A 227 -17.42 1.69 -11.51
C VAL A 227 -17.44 2.68 -12.66
N ARG A 228 -17.69 2.20 -13.89
CA ARG A 228 -17.81 3.08 -15.06
C ARG A 228 -18.96 4.08 -14.90
N ASP A 229 -20.08 3.65 -14.35
CA ASP A 229 -21.23 4.51 -14.09
C ASP A 229 -20.89 5.56 -13.01
N LEU A 230 -20.27 5.16 -11.89
CA LEU A 230 -19.84 6.06 -10.81
C LEU A 230 -18.90 7.17 -11.30
N PHE A 231 -17.94 6.81 -12.14
CA PHE A 231 -16.91 7.73 -12.65
C PHE A 231 -17.20 8.25 -14.06
N SER A 232 -18.44 8.16 -14.55
CA SER A 232 -18.87 8.62 -15.88
C SER A 232 -18.58 10.09 -16.19
N PHE A 233 -18.25 10.89 -15.16
CA PHE A 233 -17.88 12.31 -15.28
C PHE A 233 -16.39 12.54 -15.56
N ALA A 234 -15.58 11.48 -15.62
CA ALA A 234 -14.13 11.54 -15.75
C ALA A 234 -13.65 10.77 -16.99
N ASN A 235 -12.37 10.90 -17.32
CA ASN A 235 -11.74 10.16 -18.41
C ASN A 235 -11.47 8.72 -17.94
N ILE A 236 -12.01 7.73 -18.66
CA ILE A 236 -11.87 6.30 -18.31
C ILE A 236 -11.12 5.57 -19.41
N THR A 237 -9.97 5.00 -19.06
CA THR A 237 -9.13 4.20 -19.97
C THR A 237 -9.02 2.77 -19.44
N PRO A 238 -9.53 1.76 -20.15
CA PRO A 238 -9.34 0.37 -19.76
C PRO A 238 -7.88 -0.07 -19.99
N TRP A 239 -7.39 -0.96 -19.14
CA TRP A 239 -6.10 -1.59 -19.31
C TRP A 239 -6.07 -3.01 -18.73
N GLU A 240 -5.11 -3.82 -19.19
CA GLU A 240 -5.01 -5.22 -18.80
C GLU A 240 -3.73 -5.47 -17.98
N LEU A 241 -3.91 -6.02 -16.77
CA LEU A 241 -2.83 -6.54 -15.94
C LEU A 241 -2.69 -8.05 -16.14
N VAL A 242 -1.50 -8.50 -16.51
CA VAL A 242 -1.13 -9.92 -16.44
C VAL A 242 -0.78 -10.25 -14.98
N TYR A 243 -1.75 -10.76 -14.22
CA TYR A 243 -1.54 -11.22 -12.86
C TYR A 243 -0.80 -12.56 -12.88
N GLY A 244 0.39 -12.60 -12.30
CA GLY A 244 1.21 -13.82 -12.25
C GLY A 244 1.41 -14.29 -10.82
N MET A 245 0.45 -15.05 -10.28
CA MET A 245 0.54 -15.85 -9.04
C MET A 245 -0.55 -16.95 -9.00
N ARG A 246 -0.53 -17.94 -9.91
CA ARG A 246 -1.15 -19.28 -9.75
C ARG A 246 -0.63 -20.20 -10.85
N ASN A 247 -0.44 -21.48 -10.54
CA ASN A 247 0.05 -22.50 -11.48
C ASN A 247 -0.68 -22.39 -12.83
N VAL A 248 0.09 -22.28 -13.90
CA VAL A 248 -0.39 -22.08 -15.26
C VAL A 248 -1.11 -23.33 -15.71
N THR A 249 -2.43 -23.25 -15.89
CA THR A 249 -3.22 -24.22 -16.64
C THR A 249 -3.83 -23.48 -17.83
N GLU A 250 -3.82 -24.11 -19.01
CA GLU A 250 -4.12 -23.52 -20.32
C GLU A 250 -5.49 -22.79 -20.45
N ASN A 251 -6.40 -22.94 -19.47
CA ASN A 251 -7.74 -22.33 -19.47
C ASN A 251 -7.98 -21.21 -18.43
N SER A 252 -6.95 -20.69 -17.75
CA SER A 252 -7.16 -19.57 -16.82
C SER A 252 -7.05 -18.21 -17.52
N ASN A 253 -8.16 -17.51 -17.76
CA ASN A 253 -8.18 -16.09 -18.13
C ASN A 253 -7.62 -15.25 -16.95
N GLN A 254 -6.30 -15.07 -16.88
CA GLN A 254 -5.59 -14.34 -15.80
C GLN A 254 -5.39 -12.84 -16.10
N LYS A 255 -6.18 -12.27 -17.01
CA LYS A 255 -6.17 -10.83 -17.29
C LYS A 255 -7.11 -10.13 -16.32
N GLY A 256 -6.54 -9.44 -15.33
CA GLY A 256 -7.32 -8.50 -14.54
C GLY A 256 -7.63 -7.30 -15.40
N LYS A 257 -8.91 -7.03 -15.64
CA LYS A 257 -9.36 -5.81 -16.31
C LYS A 257 -9.45 -4.71 -15.26
N GLU A 258 -8.62 -3.69 -15.43
CA GLU A 258 -8.59 -2.53 -14.56
C GLU A 258 -8.84 -1.27 -15.39
N LEU A 259 -9.19 -0.20 -14.70
CA LEU A 259 -9.39 1.13 -15.26
C LEU A 259 -8.32 2.06 -14.72
N PHE A 260 -7.80 2.91 -15.60
CA PHE A 260 -7.25 4.20 -15.22
C PHE A 260 -8.35 5.24 -15.36
N ILE A 261 -8.58 6.03 -14.31
CA ILE A 261 -9.62 7.07 -14.30
C ILE A 261 -8.97 8.38 -13.87
N SER A 262 -9.16 9.47 -14.62
CA SER A 262 -8.58 10.78 -14.31
C SER A 262 -9.51 11.96 -14.64
N ASN A 263 -9.32 13.10 -13.95
CA ASN A 263 -10.00 14.37 -14.26
C ASN A 263 -9.18 15.30 -15.17
N TYR A 264 -8.10 14.83 -15.75
CA TYR A 264 -7.26 15.57 -16.68
C TYR A 264 -6.98 14.73 -17.93
N ILE A 265 -6.59 15.41 -19.01
CA ILE A 265 -6.15 14.82 -20.27
C ILE A 265 -4.61 14.85 -20.25
N ASN A 266 -3.98 13.74 -20.63
CA ASN A 266 -2.53 13.65 -20.82
C ASN A 266 -2.10 14.24 -22.17
#